data_AF-A0A0U1LI36-F1
#
_entry.id   AF-A0A0U1LI36-F1
#
_cell.length_a   1.000
_cell.length_b   1.000
_cell.length_c   1.000
_cell.angle_alpha   90.00
_cell.angle_beta   90.00
_cell.angle_gamma   90.00
#
_symmetry.space_group_name_H-M   'P 1'
#
loop_
_entity.id
_entity.type
_entity.pdbx_description
1 polymer ?
#
loop_
_entity_poly.entity_id
_entity_poly.type
_entity_poly.pdbx_seq_one_letter_code
_entity_poly.pdbx_strand_id
1 'polypeptide(L)'
;MSQPVYHYLDIGRLGRGEVVRLFMLDAGIQYQDIRYAFDDTWQATSKSLKDKGISPTGKLPVLEYEGKILSQHVPILRYLSRELGGYDGKSSYEKYIVDAVSDLYIDWRFQWVQALRKVTEQYKNTFVPDYYNLLSRFYTENDGPFLVGNEITYADFVVYCSIDNDDRIGTLPLSQAIQYADDVATFRFKVINPRSGRTGLKVLPGQAIVLDFMHWMGPPVYRHMANDTPGSVNDDRVRTWTVSSAHECQDVTWFDLTMREVKQGAVTGSLFNILRQESRGKTNEVLNILGTNVSADIVGVTGDFNMETNDLRMLWVAGGIGVIPFMAMLAAIGERKKSIRVTVTLALATREPMGFLDLLNASFPKSSPNAQIKVDVFVSEGGGTANDLSRSLNLHGLDVNFYNQRIPNDYWSIAMIVIKLSYVVLESLEM
;
A
#
# COMPACT_ATOMS: atom_id res chain seq x y z
N MET A 1 -16.98 -21.89 -37.62
CA MET A 1 -17.35 -22.34 -36.27
C MET A 1 -18.39 -21.37 -35.74
N SER A 2 -19.39 -21.84 -34.99
CA SER A 2 -20.33 -20.93 -34.31
C SER A 2 -19.56 -20.08 -33.30
N GLN A 3 -19.89 -18.80 -33.19
CA GLN A 3 -19.30 -17.93 -32.19
C GLN A 3 -19.60 -18.49 -30.78
N PRO A 4 -18.61 -18.56 -29.86
CA PRO A 4 -18.85 -18.97 -28.49
C PRO A 4 -19.89 -18.10 -27.79
N VAL A 5 -20.73 -18.72 -26.95
CA VAL A 5 -21.75 -18.01 -26.16
C VAL A 5 -21.45 -18.21 -24.67
N TYR A 6 -21.24 -17.12 -23.96
CA TYR A 6 -20.90 -17.12 -22.54
C TYR A 6 -22.09 -16.68 -21.71
N HIS A 7 -22.49 -17.52 -20.77
CA HIS A 7 -23.65 -17.31 -19.91
C HIS A 7 -23.19 -16.99 -18.49
N TYR A 8 -23.51 -15.79 -18.00
CA TYR A 8 -23.17 -15.42 -16.62
C TYR A 8 -24.19 -14.50 -15.95
N LEU A 9 -24.02 -14.30 -14.64
CA LEU A 9 -24.80 -13.37 -13.85
C LEU A 9 -24.37 -11.92 -14.10
N ASP A 10 -25.31 -10.99 -14.03
CA ASP A 10 -25.06 -9.56 -14.09
C ASP A 10 -24.68 -9.00 -12.70
N ILE A 11 -23.52 -9.44 -12.21
CA ILE A 11 -22.95 -9.06 -10.90
C ILE A 11 -21.61 -8.34 -11.06
N GLY A 12 -21.38 -7.76 -12.23
CA GLY A 12 -20.11 -7.13 -12.61
C GLY A 12 -18.94 -8.12 -12.64
N ARG A 13 -17.78 -7.66 -12.17
CA ARG A 13 -16.53 -8.45 -12.09
C ARG A 13 -16.44 -9.35 -10.84
N LEU A 14 -17.54 -9.53 -10.11
CA LEU A 14 -17.59 -10.43 -8.95
C LEU A 14 -17.84 -11.87 -9.37
N GLY A 15 -17.30 -12.79 -8.58
CA GLY A 15 -17.67 -14.18 -8.64
C GLY A 15 -16.85 -15.02 -9.61
N ARG A 16 -17.47 -16.08 -10.13
CA ARG A 16 -16.80 -17.08 -11.00
C ARG A 16 -16.72 -16.64 -12.46
N GLY A 17 -17.41 -15.58 -12.83
CA GLY A 17 -17.59 -15.23 -14.24
C GLY A 17 -16.44 -14.44 -14.81
N GLU A 18 -15.84 -13.57 -14.00
CA GLU A 18 -14.79 -12.67 -14.45
C GLU A 18 -13.54 -13.40 -14.90
N VAL A 19 -13.14 -14.45 -14.18
CA VAL A 19 -11.92 -15.19 -14.51
C VAL A 19 -11.95 -15.79 -15.92
N VAL A 20 -13.11 -16.30 -16.35
CA VAL A 20 -13.27 -16.86 -17.70
C VAL A 20 -13.26 -15.74 -18.75
N ARG A 21 -13.84 -14.57 -18.44
CA ARG A 21 -13.80 -13.40 -19.34
C ARG A 21 -12.37 -12.90 -19.54
N LEU A 22 -11.60 -12.75 -18.46
CA LEU A 22 -10.20 -12.33 -18.51
C LEU A 22 -9.36 -13.30 -19.32
N PHE A 23 -9.55 -14.61 -19.11
CA PHE A 23 -8.85 -15.63 -19.89
C PHE A 23 -9.22 -15.58 -21.38
N MET A 24 -10.51 -15.51 -21.71
CA MET A 24 -10.95 -15.43 -23.12
C MET A 24 -10.45 -14.15 -23.79
N LEU A 25 -10.38 -13.03 -23.06
CA LEU A 25 -9.82 -11.78 -23.54
C LEU A 25 -8.33 -11.92 -23.87
N ASP A 26 -7.55 -12.50 -22.95
CA ASP A 26 -6.11 -12.72 -23.14
C ASP A 26 -5.83 -13.69 -24.30
N ALA A 27 -6.61 -14.77 -24.39
CA ALA A 27 -6.54 -15.74 -25.48
C ALA A 27 -7.12 -15.25 -26.82
N GLY A 28 -7.66 -14.02 -26.88
CA GLY A 28 -8.25 -13.45 -28.09
C GLY A 28 -9.55 -14.14 -28.57
N ILE A 29 -10.21 -14.91 -27.69
CA ILE A 29 -11.47 -15.61 -28.00
C ILE A 29 -12.62 -14.59 -27.96
N GLN A 30 -13.20 -14.33 -29.13
CA GLN A 30 -14.43 -13.53 -29.23
C GLN A 30 -15.65 -14.37 -28.81
N TYR A 31 -16.55 -13.79 -28.02
CA TYR A 31 -17.73 -14.48 -27.53
C TYR A 31 -18.94 -13.54 -27.41
N GLN A 32 -20.13 -14.10 -27.41
CA GLN A 32 -21.37 -13.40 -27.08
C GLN A 32 -21.60 -13.48 -25.55
N ASP A 33 -21.65 -12.35 -24.84
CA ASP A 33 -21.90 -12.31 -23.38
C ASP A 33 -23.42 -12.21 -23.12
N ILE A 34 -24.03 -13.30 -22.66
CA ILE A 34 -25.42 -13.33 -22.20
C ILE A 34 -25.45 -13.21 -20.68
N ARG A 35 -26.06 -12.13 -20.21
CA ARG A 35 -26.15 -11.81 -18.78
C ARG A 35 -27.56 -12.02 -18.22
N TYR A 36 -27.61 -12.59 -17.03
CA TYR A 36 -28.84 -12.85 -16.28
C TYR A 36 -28.85 -12.05 -14.99
N ALA A 37 -29.98 -11.40 -14.69
CA ALA A 37 -30.14 -10.70 -13.41
C ALA A 37 -29.98 -11.66 -12.22
N PHE A 38 -29.27 -11.21 -11.19
CA PHE A 38 -29.13 -11.93 -9.93
C PHE A 38 -30.03 -11.30 -8.86
N ASP A 39 -31.33 -11.43 -9.08
CA ASP A 39 -32.41 -10.94 -8.22
C ASP A 39 -33.39 -12.08 -7.87
N ASP A 40 -34.59 -11.75 -7.39
CA ASP A 40 -35.63 -12.72 -7.03
C ASP A 40 -36.09 -13.61 -8.21
N THR A 41 -35.79 -13.22 -9.45
CA THR A 41 -36.11 -14.01 -10.66
C THR A 41 -35.05 -15.08 -10.96
N TRP A 42 -33.89 -15.04 -10.30
CA TRP A 42 -32.75 -15.90 -10.60
C TRP A 42 -33.10 -17.40 -10.49
N GLN A 43 -33.92 -17.78 -9.52
CA GLN A 43 -34.29 -19.19 -9.30
C GLN A 43 -35.12 -19.74 -10.47
N ALA A 44 -36.05 -18.95 -11.01
CA ALA A 44 -36.83 -19.31 -12.19
C ALA A 44 -35.94 -19.36 -13.44
N THR A 45 -35.04 -18.39 -13.60
CA THR A 45 -34.06 -18.35 -14.69
C THR A 45 -33.13 -19.56 -14.67
N SER A 46 -32.54 -19.86 -13.51
CA SER A 46 -31.68 -21.03 -13.29
C SER A 46 -32.38 -22.34 -13.66
N LYS A 47 -33.65 -22.50 -13.25
CA LYS A 47 -34.47 -23.65 -13.65
C LYS A 47 -34.68 -23.72 -15.16
N SER A 48 -35.04 -22.59 -15.80
CA SER A 48 -35.21 -22.52 -17.25
C SER A 48 -33.93 -22.89 -18.01
N LEU A 49 -32.76 -22.42 -17.57
CA LEU A 49 -31.46 -22.75 -18.18
C LEU A 49 -31.13 -24.24 -18.03
N LYS A 50 -31.52 -24.86 -16.91
CA LYS A 50 -31.36 -26.30 -16.70
C LYS A 50 -32.28 -27.10 -17.60
N ASP A 51 -33.57 -26.74 -17.67
CA ASP A 51 -34.57 -27.43 -18.49
C ASP A 51 -34.24 -27.33 -20.00
N LYS A 52 -33.65 -26.21 -20.44
CA LYS A 52 -33.15 -26.01 -21.81
C LYS A 52 -31.83 -26.74 -22.11
N GLY A 53 -31.21 -27.39 -21.12
CA GLY A 53 -29.91 -28.04 -21.27
C GLY A 53 -28.71 -27.10 -21.29
N ILE A 54 -28.91 -25.77 -21.31
CA ILE A 54 -27.84 -24.76 -21.33
C ILE A 54 -26.97 -24.88 -20.07
N SER A 55 -27.59 -25.03 -18.90
CA SER A 55 -26.85 -25.16 -17.63
C SER A 55 -27.20 -26.47 -16.92
N PRO A 56 -26.48 -27.57 -17.18
CA PRO A 56 -26.76 -28.88 -16.58
C PRO A 56 -26.83 -28.86 -15.04
N THR A 57 -26.02 -28.02 -14.41
CA THR A 57 -25.95 -27.87 -12.94
C THR A 57 -26.91 -26.83 -12.36
N GLY A 58 -27.61 -26.06 -13.21
CA GLY A 58 -28.33 -24.85 -12.81
C GLY A 58 -27.43 -23.71 -12.29
N LYS A 59 -26.10 -23.81 -12.43
CA LYS A 59 -25.13 -22.82 -11.97
C LYS A 59 -24.36 -22.22 -13.15
N LEU A 60 -23.98 -20.96 -13.02
CA LEU A 60 -23.13 -20.25 -13.96
C LEU A 60 -21.72 -20.09 -13.37
N PRO A 61 -20.65 -19.95 -14.18
CA PRO A 61 -20.68 -19.78 -15.64
C PRO A 61 -20.90 -21.05 -16.45
N VAL A 62 -21.41 -20.84 -17.66
CA VAL A 62 -21.45 -21.82 -18.76
C VAL A 62 -20.88 -21.16 -20.01
N LEU A 63 -20.11 -21.93 -20.79
CA LEU A 63 -19.63 -21.55 -22.11
C LEU A 63 -20.11 -22.58 -23.14
N GLU A 64 -20.88 -22.12 -24.13
CA GLU A 64 -21.15 -22.89 -25.34
C GLU A 64 -19.97 -22.69 -26.30
N TYR A 65 -19.20 -23.75 -26.55
CA TYR A 65 -17.97 -23.71 -27.34
C TYR A 65 -17.91 -24.93 -28.27
N GLU A 66 -17.84 -24.70 -29.58
CA GLU A 66 -17.76 -25.76 -30.60
C GLU A 66 -18.79 -26.89 -30.45
N GLY A 67 -20.05 -26.51 -30.22
CA GLY A 67 -21.15 -27.46 -30.02
C GLY A 67 -21.14 -28.20 -28.68
N LYS A 68 -20.24 -27.83 -27.76
CA LYS A 68 -20.16 -28.38 -26.39
C LYS A 68 -20.64 -27.35 -25.38
N ILE A 69 -21.25 -27.85 -24.30
CA ILE A 69 -21.64 -27.05 -23.14
C ILE A 69 -20.62 -27.29 -22.04
N LEU A 70 -19.77 -26.30 -21.79
CA LEU A 70 -18.74 -26.34 -20.76
C LEU A 70 -19.27 -25.63 -19.51
N SER A 71 -19.16 -26.28 -18.35
CA SER A 71 -19.67 -25.75 -17.07
C SER A 71 -18.53 -25.61 -16.06
N GLN A 72 -18.70 -24.68 -15.12
CA GLN A 72 -17.70 -24.31 -14.08
C GLN A 72 -16.48 -23.58 -14.64
N HIS A 73 -16.10 -22.49 -13.99
CA HIS A 73 -14.95 -21.66 -14.37
C HIS A 73 -13.61 -22.42 -14.51
N VAL A 74 -13.07 -23.07 -13.47
CA VAL A 74 -11.75 -23.73 -13.57
C VAL A 74 -11.72 -24.84 -14.64
N PRO A 75 -12.71 -25.75 -14.73
CA PRO A 75 -12.77 -26.71 -15.84
C PRO A 75 -12.88 -26.07 -17.22
N ILE A 76 -13.61 -24.96 -17.39
CA ILE A 76 -13.67 -24.20 -18.65
C ILE A 76 -12.27 -23.68 -19.01
N LEU A 77 -11.57 -23.03 -18.07
CA LEU A 77 -10.22 -22.51 -18.30
C LEU A 77 -9.25 -23.62 -18.72
N ARG A 78 -9.24 -24.74 -17.97
CA ARG A 78 -8.40 -25.91 -18.27
C ARG A 78 -8.72 -26.52 -19.62
N TYR A 79 -10.00 -26.62 -19.99
CA TYR A 79 -10.41 -27.12 -21.31
C TYR A 79 -9.88 -26.21 -22.42
N LEU A 80 -10.13 -24.90 -22.34
CA LEU A 80 -9.68 -23.94 -23.34
C LEU A 80 -8.15 -23.91 -23.46
N SER A 81 -7.44 -23.97 -22.33
CA SER A 81 -5.97 -24.04 -22.30
C SER A 81 -5.43 -25.21 -23.14
N ARG A 82 -6.05 -26.39 -23.00
CA ARG A 82 -5.67 -27.59 -23.76
C ARG A 82 -6.01 -27.48 -25.24
N GLU A 83 -7.17 -26.92 -25.59
CA GLU A 83 -7.54 -26.71 -27.00
C GLU A 83 -6.61 -25.69 -27.69
N LEU A 84 -6.15 -24.67 -26.96
CA LEU A 84 -5.23 -23.65 -27.45
C LEU A 84 -3.76 -24.12 -27.47
N GLY A 85 -3.44 -25.22 -26.79
CA GLY A 85 -2.06 -25.69 -26.62
C GLY A 85 -1.20 -24.76 -25.76
N GLY A 86 -1.79 -23.97 -24.86
CA GLY A 86 -1.11 -23.02 -23.98
C GLY A 86 -1.77 -22.94 -22.61
N TYR A 87 -1.23 -22.15 -21.67
CA TYR A 87 -1.81 -21.89 -20.34
C TYR A 87 -1.97 -23.09 -19.36
N ASP A 88 -1.63 -24.32 -19.75
CA ASP A 88 -1.76 -25.54 -18.91
C ASP A 88 -0.41 -26.01 -18.33
N GLY A 89 0.70 -25.33 -18.65
CA GLY A 89 2.06 -25.83 -18.42
C GLY A 89 2.52 -26.86 -19.47
N LYS A 90 3.83 -27.07 -19.59
CA LYS A 90 4.45 -27.90 -20.64
C LYS A 90 4.74 -29.32 -20.20
N SER A 91 5.20 -29.50 -18.96
CA SER A 91 5.50 -30.82 -18.40
C SER A 91 4.32 -31.37 -17.57
N SER A 92 4.30 -32.69 -17.34
CA SER A 92 3.31 -33.30 -16.45
C SER A 92 3.40 -32.74 -15.02
N TYR A 93 4.58 -32.31 -14.59
CA TYR A 93 4.78 -31.71 -13.28
C TYR A 93 4.25 -30.27 -13.23
N GLU A 94 4.52 -29.45 -14.25
CA GLU A 94 3.93 -28.10 -14.34
C GLU A 94 2.41 -28.17 -14.36
N LYS A 95 1.82 -29.08 -15.14
CA LYS A 95 0.37 -29.34 -15.15
C LYS A 95 -0.16 -29.67 -13.75
N TYR A 96 0.55 -30.51 -13.01
CA TYR A 96 0.23 -30.82 -11.62
C TYR A 96 0.26 -29.57 -10.72
N ILE A 97 1.28 -28.70 -10.86
CA ILE A 97 1.36 -27.46 -10.08
C ILE A 97 0.20 -26.50 -10.40
N VAL A 98 -0.11 -26.34 -11.69
CA VAL A 98 -1.25 -25.52 -12.14
C VAL A 98 -2.56 -26.05 -11.56
N ASP A 99 -2.76 -27.37 -11.54
CA ASP A 99 -3.92 -28.01 -10.92
C ASP A 99 -3.95 -27.82 -9.40
N ALA A 100 -2.83 -28.04 -8.71
CA ALA A 100 -2.73 -27.91 -7.26
C ALA A 100 -3.07 -26.48 -6.79
N VAL A 101 -2.50 -25.46 -7.45
CA VAL A 101 -2.79 -24.05 -7.14
C VAL A 101 -4.24 -23.68 -7.45
N SER A 102 -4.80 -24.23 -8.53
CA SER A 102 -6.21 -24.03 -8.86
C SER A 102 -7.15 -24.64 -7.81
N ASP A 103 -6.78 -25.79 -7.22
CA ASP A 103 -7.55 -26.39 -6.13
C ASP A 103 -7.45 -25.57 -4.83
N LEU A 104 -6.27 -25.02 -4.50
CA LEU A 104 -6.13 -24.06 -3.40
C LEU A 104 -7.02 -22.82 -3.58
N TYR A 105 -7.10 -22.32 -4.82
CA TYR A 105 -8.01 -21.24 -5.16
C TYR A 105 -9.49 -21.63 -4.91
N ILE A 106 -9.88 -22.88 -5.20
CA ILE A 106 -11.25 -23.35 -4.93
C ILE A 106 -11.55 -23.37 -3.43
N ASP A 107 -10.59 -23.81 -2.60
CA ASP A 107 -10.71 -23.78 -1.14
C ASP A 107 -10.84 -22.34 -0.62
N TRP A 108 -10.00 -21.42 -1.12
CA TRP A 108 -10.13 -19.99 -0.85
C TRP A 108 -11.50 -19.46 -1.27
N ARG A 109 -11.96 -19.79 -2.47
CA ARG A 109 -13.23 -19.33 -3.01
C ARG A 109 -14.39 -19.73 -2.11
N PHE A 110 -14.35 -20.95 -1.55
CA PHE A 110 -15.36 -21.43 -0.61
C PHE A 110 -15.43 -20.60 0.67
N GLN A 111 -14.27 -20.25 1.24
CA GLN A 111 -14.19 -19.39 2.42
C GLN A 111 -14.60 -17.93 2.10
N TRP A 112 -14.16 -17.40 0.97
CA TRP A 112 -14.51 -16.05 0.53
C TRP A 112 -16.02 -15.87 0.34
N VAL A 113 -16.73 -16.87 -0.23
CA VAL A 113 -18.21 -16.81 -0.35
C VAL A 113 -18.89 -16.66 1.01
N GLN A 114 -18.36 -17.31 2.05
CA GLN A 114 -18.89 -17.17 3.40
C GLN A 114 -18.60 -15.78 3.98
N ALA A 115 -17.44 -15.20 3.65
CA ALA A 115 -17.04 -13.86 4.07
C ALA A 115 -17.78 -12.73 3.34
N LEU A 116 -18.41 -12.97 2.18
CA LEU A 116 -19.10 -11.95 1.38
C LEU A 116 -20.13 -11.11 2.15
N ARG A 117 -20.89 -11.74 3.06
CA ARG A 117 -21.92 -11.04 3.84
C ARG A 117 -21.34 -10.33 5.05
N LYS A 118 -20.31 -10.94 5.65
CA LYS A 118 -19.64 -10.43 6.84
C LYS A 118 -18.27 -11.09 6.93
N VAL A 119 -17.23 -10.27 6.80
CA VAL A 119 -15.85 -10.69 7.02
C VAL A 119 -15.66 -11.03 8.49
N THR A 120 -15.08 -12.20 8.78
CA THR A 120 -14.77 -12.64 10.15
C THR A 120 -13.29 -12.43 10.44
N GLU A 121 -12.94 -12.24 11.72
CA GLU A 121 -11.54 -12.15 12.15
C GLU A 121 -10.74 -13.41 11.81
N GLN A 122 -11.37 -14.59 11.86
CA GLN A 122 -10.73 -15.85 11.46
C GLN A 122 -10.43 -15.89 9.96
N TYR A 123 -11.36 -15.43 9.12
CA TYR A 123 -11.12 -15.33 7.69
C TYR A 123 -9.97 -14.35 7.40
N LYS A 124 -10.06 -13.15 7.98
CA LYS A 124 -9.13 -12.03 7.76
C LYS A 124 -7.71 -12.29 8.30
N ASN A 125 -7.58 -12.78 9.52
CA ASN A 125 -6.29 -12.83 10.23
C ASN A 125 -5.65 -14.21 10.27
N THR A 126 -6.36 -15.25 9.80
CA THR A 126 -5.83 -16.62 9.78
C THR A 126 -5.91 -17.18 8.36
N PHE A 127 -7.13 -17.35 7.82
CA PHE A 127 -7.32 -18.03 6.55
C PHE A 127 -6.64 -17.31 5.37
N VAL A 128 -6.85 -16.00 5.24
CA VAL A 128 -6.28 -15.19 4.14
C VAL A 128 -4.74 -15.17 4.18
N PRO A 129 -4.08 -14.86 5.32
CA PRO A 129 -2.62 -14.97 5.44
C PRO A 129 -2.08 -16.37 5.12
N ASP A 130 -2.72 -17.42 5.63
CA ASP A 130 -2.29 -18.80 5.39
C ASP A 130 -2.39 -19.18 3.90
N TYR A 131 -3.48 -18.78 3.25
CA TYR A 131 -3.66 -18.96 1.81
C TYR A 131 -2.56 -18.27 0.99
N TYR A 132 -2.29 -16.98 1.24
CA TYR A 132 -1.26 -16.25 0.50
C TYR A 132 0.16 -16.69 0.83
N ASN A 133 0.44 -17.11 2.07
CA ASN A 133 1.72 -17.73 2.43
C ASN A 133 1.93 -19.04 1.68
N LEU A 134 0.87 -19.85 1.51
CA LEU A 134 0.95 -21.09 0.76
C LEU A 134 1.13 -20.82 -0.75
N LEU A 135 0.37 -19.90 -1.33
CA LEU A 135 0.57 -19.46 -2.72
C LEU A 135 2.00 -18.96 -2.96
N SER A 136 2.52 -18.13 -2.04
CA SER A 136 3.89 -17.62 -2.16
C SER A 136 4.91 -18.74 -2.28
N ARG A 137 4.73 -19.89 -1.61
CA ARG A 137 5.66 -21.03 -1.73
C ARG A 137 5.70 -21.54 -3.16
N PHE A 138 4.54 -21.78 -3.78
CA PHE A 138 4.45 -22.22 -5.18
C PHE A 138 5.06 -21.20 -6.14
N TYR A 139 4.77 -19.92 -5.98
CA TYR A 139 5.30 -18.87 -6.86
C TYR A 139 6.80 -18.59 -6.66
N THR A 140 7.40 -19.04 -5.56
CA THR A 140 8.86 -18.92 -5.32
C THR A 140 9.66 -20.14 -5.80
N GLU A 141 9.01 -21.22 -6.25
CA GLU A 141 9.72 -22.40 -6.77
C GLU A 141 10.36 -22.17 -8.13
N ASN A 142 9.85 -21.21 -8.90
CA ASN A 142 10.33 -20.87 -10.24
C ASN A 142 10.71 -19.38 -10.33
N ASP A 143 11.75 -19.07 -11.09
CA ASP A 143 12.05 -17.68 -11.47
C ASP A 143 11.10 -17.23 -12.58
N GLY A 144 10.50 -16.05 -12.41
CA GLY A 144 9.65 -15.42 -13.43
C GLY A 144 8.40 -14.78 -12.84
N PRO A 145 7.60 -14.09 -13.68
CA PRO A 145 6.41 -13.37 -13.22
C PRO A 145 5.17 -14.25 -13.00
N PHE A 146 5.18 -15.51 -13.42
CA PHE A 146 4.03 -16.42 -13.39
C PHE A 146 4.33 -17.72 -12.62
N LEU A 147 3.29 -18.46 -12.28
CA LEU A 147 3.35 -19.67 -11.46
C LEU A 147 4.40 -20.69 -11.92
N VAL A 148 4.53 -20.88 -13.24
CA VAL A 148 5.49 -21.82 -13.85
C VAL A 148 6.59 -21.09 -14.62
N GLY A 149 7.03 -19.94 -14.09
CA GLY A 149 8.16 -19.17 -14.60
C GLY A 149 7.72 -18.02 -15.52
N ASN A 150 8.14 -18.07 -16.79
CA ASN A 150 7.90 -16.97 -17.74
C ASN A 150 6.61 -17.10 -18.56
N GLU A 151 5.86 -18.19 -18.39
CA GLU A 151 4.62 -18.43 -19.13
C GLU A 151 3.42 -18.38 -18.20
N ILE A 152 2.42 -17.60 -18.60
CA ILE A 152 1.15 -17.48 -17.90
C ILE A 152 0.34 -18.77 -18.04
N THR A 153 -0.36 -19.15 -16.98
CA THR A 153 -1.25 -20.31 -16.90
C THR A 153 -2.64 -19.91 -16.47
N TYR A 154 -3.63 -20.79 -16.64
CA TYR A 154 -4.97 -20.51 -16.11
C TYR A 154 -5.01 -20.37 -14.58
N ALA A 155 -4.02 -20.94 -13.87
CA ALA A 155 -3.89 -20.76 -12.43
C ALA A 155 -3.57 -19.31 -12.06
N ASP A 156 -2.78 -18.59 -12.87
CA ASP A 156 -2.46 -17.19 -12.64
C ASP A 156 -3.72 -16.30 -12.71
N PHE A 157 -4.65 -16.59 -13.63
CA PHE A 157 -5.93 -15.87 -13.73
C PHE A 157 -6.81 -16.06 -12.48
N VAL A 158 -6.92 -17.30 -11.97
CA VAL A 158 -7.73 -17.55 -10.77
C VAL A 158 -7.09 -16.92 -9.53
N VAL A 159 -5.76 -16.95 -9.42
CA VAL A 159 -5.03 -16.28 -8.33
C VAL A 159 -5.21 -14.76 -8.40
N TYR A 160 -5.08 -14.15 -9.58
CA TYR A 160 -5.38 -12.73 -9.77
C TYR A 160 -6.80 -12.38 -9.32
N CYS A 161 -7.79 -13.17 -9.74
CA CYS A 161 -9.17 -12.98 -9.31
C CYS A 161 -9.37 -13.20 -7.81
N SER A 162 -8.56 -14.03 -7.13
CA SER A 162 -8.64 -14.14 -5.67
C SER A 162 -8.22 -12.85 -4.98
N ILE A 163 -7.10 -12.28 -5.41
CA ILE A 163 -6.56 -11.01 -4.88
C ILE A 163 -7.56 -9.87 -5.09
N ASP A 164 -8.11 -9.72 -6.29
CA ASP A 164 -9.10 -8.68 -6.61
C ASP A 164 -10.37 -8.81 -5.77
N ASN A 165 -10.85 -10.03 -5.57
CA ASN A 165 -12.07 -10.29 -4.80
C ASN A 165 -11.87 -10.08 -3.30
N ASP A 166 -10.69 -10.43 -2.78
CA ASP A 166 -10.30 -10.18 -1.39
C ASP A 166 -10.22 -8.67 -1.11
N ASP A 167 -9.61 -7.87 -2.01
CA ASP A 167 -9.58 -6.39 -1.94
C ASP A 167 -10.99 -5.80 -1.78
N ARG A 168 -11.97 -6.35 -2.50
CA ARG A 168 -13.36 -5.85 -2.54
C ARG A 168 -14.17 -6.09 -1.27
N ILE A 169 -13.81 -7.10 -0.50
CA ILE A 169 -14.37 -7.30 0.85
C ILE A 169 -13.47 -6.66 1.92
N GLY A 170 -12.54 -5.80 1.50
CA GLY A 170 -11.73 -4.98 2.36
C GLY A 170 -10.45 -5.61 2.83
N THR A 171 -10.01 -6.74 2.27
CA THR A 171 -8.82 -7.42 2.79
C THR A 171 -7.48 -6.84 2.29
N LEU A 172 -7.49 -5.77 1.46
CA LEU A 172 -6.33 -5.01 0.94
C LEU A 172 -6.72 -3.51 0.66
N PRO A 173 -5.83 -2.47 0.62
CA PRO A 173 -4.68 -2.17 1.47
C PRO A 173 -4.66 -0.72 2.06
N LEU A 174 -4.74 -0.61 3.38
CA LEU A 174 -3.60 -0.14 4.16
C LEU A 174 -2.75 -1.39 4.39
N SER A 175 -1.43 -1.36 4.28
CA SER A 175 -0.65 -2.62 4.39
C SER A 175 -0.04 -2.80 5.76
N GLN A 176 0.50 -1.71 6.31
CA GLN A 176 1.18 -1.69 7.59
C GLN A 176 0.99 -0.33 8.25
N ALA A 177 1.08 -0.31 9.57
CA ALA A 177 1.31 0.91 10.31
C ALA A 177 2.23 0.66 11.50
N ILE A 178 2.90 1.71 11.95
CA ILE A 178 3.67 1.74 13.19
C ILE A 178 3.19 2.94 13.98
N GLN A 179 2.77 2.72 15.23
CA GLN A 179 2.38 3.79 16.14
C GLN A 179 3.56 4.15 17.05
N TYR A 180 4.01 5.40 17.02
CA TYR A 180 5.14 5.88 17.83
C TYR A 180 4.66 6.66 19.07
N ALA A 181 3.50 7.31 18.97
CA ALA A 181 2.83 8.01 20.05
C ALA A 181 1.31 7.92 19.88
N ASP A 182 0.55 8.37 20.88
CA ASP A 182 -0.92 8.36 20.85
C ASP A 182 -1.50 9.04 19.61
N ASP A 183 -0.82 10.09 19.12
CA ASP A 183 -1.21 10.87 17.96
C ASP A 183 -0.17 10.86 16.83
N VAL A 184 0.88 10.02 16.86
CA VAL A 184 1.88 9.94 15.78
C VAL A 184 2.04 8.51 15.28
N ALA A 185 1.89 8.33 13.96
CA ALA A 185 2.00 7.03 13.32
C ALA A 185 2.54 7.15 11.88
N THR A 186 3.15 6.06 11.40
CA THR A 186 3.51 5.86 10.00
C THR A 186 2.55 4.85 9.39
N PHE A 187 2.01 5.15 8.21
CA PHE A 187 1.09 4.31 7.46
C PHE A 187 1.70 3.96 6.09
N ARG A 188 1.72 2.67 5.75
CA ARG A 188 2.24 2.17 4.46
C ARG A 188 1.12 1.93 3.46
N PHE A 189 1.15 2.68 2.37
CA PHE A 189 0.23 2.53 1.25
C PHE A 189 0.89 1.73 0.13
N LYS A 190 0.16 0.78 -0.45
CA LYS A 190 0.57 0.10 -1.68
C LYS A 190 0.09 0.92 -2.88
N VAL A 191 0.94 1.04 -3.90
CA VAL A 191 0.59 1.69 -5.16
C VAL A 191 0.02 0.64 -6.10
N ILE A 192 -1.27 0.74 -6.40
CA ILE A 192 -1.95 -0.12 -7.37
C ILE A 192 -1.94 0.62 -8.70
N ASN A 193 -1.14 0.17 -9.67
CA ASN A 193 -1.01 0.83 -10.96
C ASN A 193 -2.10 0.30 -11.91
N PRO A 194 -3.09 1.10 -12.35
CA PRO A 194 -4.28 0.56 -12.98
C PRO A 194 -4.13 0.16 -14.46
N ARG A 195 -3.00 0.44 -15.14
CA ARG A 195 -2.81 0.09 -16.57
C ARG A 195 -1.36 -0.18 -16.94
N SER A 196 -1.13 -1.24 -17.69
CA SER A 196 0.10 -1.50 -18.46
C SER A 196 0.42 -0.29 -19.34
N GLY A 197 1.55 0.38 -19.07
CA GLY A 197 2.06 1.48 -19.90
C GLY A 197 2.16 2.86 -19.23
N ARG A 198 1.72 3.05 -18.00
CA ARG A 198 2.13 4.23 -17.20
C ARG A 198 3.46 3.94 -16.51
N THR A 199 4.44 4.84 -16.69
CA THR A 199 5.64 4.90 -15.86
C THR A 199 5.20 4.94 -14.39
N GLY A 200 5.82 4.15 -13.52
CA GLY A 200 5.40 4.07 -12.13
C GLY A 200 5.50 5.41 -11.40
N LEU A 201 4.96 5.44 -10.18
CA LEU A 201 4.97 6.64 -9.34
C LEU A 201 6.42 6.97 -8.97
N LYS A 202 6.86 8.20 -9.23
CA LYS A 202 8.19 8.68 -8.83
C LYS A 202 8.04 9.73 -7.75
N VAL A 203 8.72 9.53 -6.63
CA VAL A 203 8.73 10.46 -5.51
C VAL A 203 10.18 10.63 -5.05
N LEU A 204 10.73 11.83 -5.15
CA LEU A 204 12.07 12.11 -4.64
C LEU A 204 12.04 12.26 -3.10
N PRO A 205 13.11 11.88 -2.40
CA PRO A 205 13.22 12.08 -0.96
C PRO A 205 12.99 13.55 -0.57
N GLY A 206 12.02 13.79 0.31
CA GLY A 206 11.61 15.12 0.77
C GLY A 206 10.36 15.70 0.07
N GLN A 207 9.93 15.11 -1.05
CA GLN A 207 8.71 15.52 -1.74
C GLN A 207 7.43 15.11 -0.98
N ALA A 208 6.34 15.77 -1.31
CA ALA A 208 5.02 15.46 -0.81
C ALA A 208 4.14 14.80 -1.87
N ILE A 209 3.19 14.00 -1.41
CA ILE A 209 2.16 13.39 -2.25
C ILE A 209 0.80 13.99 -1.88
N VAL A 210 -0.01 14.22 -2.91
CA VAL A 210 -1.40 14.69 -2.79
C VAL A 210 -2.32 13.50 -3.02
N LEU A 211 -3.12 13.20 -2.01
CA LEU A 211 -4.03 12.06 -1.97
C LEU A 211 -5.48 12.53 -1.81
N ASP A 212 -6.37 11.91 -2.57
CA ASP A 212 -7.82 12.09 -2.49
C ASP A 212 -8.47 10.86 -1.85
N PHE A 213 -9.10 11.05 -0.69
CA PHE A 213 -9.76 9.99 0.07
C PHE A 213 -11.27 9.90 -0.19
N MET A 214 -11.80 10.60 -1.20
CA MET A 214 -13.23 10.57 -1.51
C MET A 214 -13.74 9.16 -1.84
N HIS A 215 -12.92 8.31 -2.48
CA HIS A 215 -13.32 6.93 -2.75
C HIS A 215 -13.59 6.13 -1.47
N TRP A 216 -12.70 6.25 -0.48
CA TRP A 216 -12.82 5.54 0.79
C TRP A 216 -13.89 6.14 1.70
N MET A 217 -13.91 7.46 1.83
CA MET A 217 -14.74 8.12 2.83
C MET A 217 -16.12 8.52 2.27
N GLY A 218 -16.27 8.64 0.95
CA GLY A 218 -17.39 9.27 0.24
C GLY A 218 -17.12 10.73 -0.18
N PRO A 219 -18.05 11.39 -0.89
CA PRO A 219 -17.97 12.83 -1.15
C PRO A 219 -18.36 13.65 0.09
N PRO A 220 -17.89 14.92 0.22
CA PRO A 220 -18.37 15.83 1.25
C PRO A 220 -19.90 15.96 1.17
N VAL A 221 -20.60 15.71 2.28
CA VAL A 221 -22.06 15.89 2.34
C VAL A 221 -22.33 17.31 2.82
N TYR A 222 -22.96 18.11 1.96
CA TYR A 222 -23.33 19.48 2.29
C TYR A 222 -24.14 19.52 3.61
N ARG A 223 -23.67 20.33 4.57
CA ARG A 223 -24.31 20.47 5.88
C ARG A 223 -24.41 21.96 6.21
N HIS A 224 -25.62 22.46 6.39
CA HIS A 224 -25.86 23.89 6.63
C HIS A 224 -25.19 24.41 7.92
N MET A 225 -25.11 23.57 8.97
CA MET A 225 -24.36 23.84 10.20
C MET A 225 -23.89 22.53 10.85
N ALA A 226 -22.68 22.52 11.42
CA ALA A 226 -22.17 21.46 12.29
C ALA A 226 -21.66 22.10 13.59
N ASN A 227 -22.57 22.42 14.51
CA ASN A 227 -22.25 23.17 15.73
C ASN A 227 -21.16 22.49 16.58
N ASP A 228 -21.14 21.15 16.58
CA ASP A 228 -20.18 20.35 17.35
C ASP A 228 -18.84 20.13 16.63
N THR A 229 -18.78 20.37 15.30
CA THR A 229 -17.54 20.18 14.51
C THR A 229 -17.54 21.10 13.28
N PRO A 230 -17.34 22.41 13.46
CA PRO A 230 -17.48 23.40 12.37
C PRO A 230 -16.55 23.15 11.17
N GLY A 231 -15.34 22.63 11.42
CA GLY A 231 -14.35 22.32 10.38
C GLY A 231 -14.76 21.18 9.44
N SER A 232 -15.76 20.36 9.81
CA SER A 232 -16.26 19.26 8.96
C SER A 232 -17.13 19.74 7.79
N VAL A 233 -17.62 20.98 7.83
CA VAL A 233 -18.61 21.51 6.86
C VAL A 233 -18.00 21.69 5.46
N ASN A 234 -16.67 21.79 5.35
CA ASN A 234 -15.95 22.03 4.09
C ASN A 234 -14.72 21.12 3.90
N ASP A 235 -14.70 19.94 4.52
CA ASP A 235 -13.57 19.01 4.36
C ASP A 235 -13.64 18.32 2.99
N ASP A 236 -12.72 18.68 2.09
CA ASP A 236 -12.59 18.16 0.73
C ASP A 236 -12.01 16.73 0.67
N ARG A 237 -11.54 16.21 1.81
CA ARG A 237 -10.89 14.88 1.95
C ARG A 237 -9.63 14.72 1.11
N VAL A 238 -9.09 15.81 0.58
CA VAL A 238 -7.79 15.83 -0.11
C VAL A 238 -6.74 16.24 0.91
N ARG A 239 -5.60 15.55 0.92
CA ARG A 239 -4.51 15.82 1.85
C ARG A 239 -3.17 15.74 1.17
N THR A 240 -2.28 16.61 1.60
CA THR A 240 -0.88 16.64 1.17
C THR A 240 0.00 16.28 2.35
N TRP A 241 0.84 15.26 2.19
CA TRP A 241 1.85 14.89 3.18
C TRP A 241 3.19 14.65 2.53
N THR A 242 4.26 15.02 3.24
CA THR A 242 5.60 14.59 2.89
C THR A 242 5.69 13.07 2.98
N VAL A 243 6.23 12.45 1.93
CA VAL A 243 6.50 11.02 1.91
C VAL A 243 7.68 10.73 2.84
N SER A 244 7.49 9.83 3.80
CA SER A 244 8.50 9.53 4.83
C SER A 244 9.43 8.39 4.44
N SER A 245 9.09 7.61 3.42
CA SER A 245 9.98 6.60 2.82
C SER A 245 10.94 7.19 1.79
N ALA A 246 12.10 6.54 1.62
CA ALA A 246 13.08 6.91 0.60
C ALA A 246 12.87 6.13 -0.69
N HIS A 247 12.81 6.83 -1.81
CA HIS A 247 12.69 6.21 -3.12
C HIS A 247 13.44 7.02 -4.19
N GLU A 248 14.77 6.91 -4.21
CA GLU A 248 15.58 7.64 -5.20
C GLU A 248 15.62 6.89 -6.54
N CYS A 249 15.36 7.61 -7.64
CA CYS A 249 15.53 7.16 -9.04
C CYS A 249 14.77 5.88 -9.46
N GLN A 250 13.70 5.49 -8.77
CA GLN A 250 12.91 4.30 -9.10
C GLN A 250 11.40 4.55 -9.04
N ASP A 251 10.67 3.72 -9.79
CA ASP A 251 9.22 3.65 -9.73
C ASP A 251 8.81 2.95 -8.43
N VAL A 252 7.94 3.57 -7.63
CA VAL A 252 7.56 3.06 -6.31
C VAL A 252 6.29 2.21 -6.39
N THR A 253 6.35 1.04 -5.78
CA THR A 253 5.19 0.13 -5.61
C THR A 253 4.47 0.32 -4.27
N TRP A 254 5.05 1.13 -3.39
CA TRP A 254 4.52 1.49 -2.08
C TRP A 254 5.18 2.78 -1.59
N PHE A 255 4.58 3.45 -0.61
CA PHE A 255 5.20 4.58 0.10
C PHE A 255 4.69 4.65 1.54
N ASP A 256 5.51 5.24 2.42
CA ASP A 256 5.16 5.47 3.82
C ASP A 256 4.77 6.94 4.04
N LEU A 257 3.73 7.16 4.84
CA LEU A 257 3.31 8.47 5.32
C LEU A 257 3.35 8.51 6.83
N THR A 258 4.26 9.30 7.39
CA THR A 258 4.25 9.62 8.82
C THR A 258 3.37 10.85 9.03
N MET A 259 2.44 10.77 9.98
CA MET A 259 1.48 11.85 10.22
C MET A 259 1.14 11.96 11.71
N ARG A 260 0.71 13.17 12.09
CA ARG A 260 0.09 13.41 13.39
C ARG A 260 -1.43 13.43 13.25
N GLU A 261 -2.14 12.85 14.22
CA GLU A 261 -3.58 12.93 14.28
C GLU A 261 -4.04 14.37 14.50
N VAL A 262 -4.83 14.89 13.56
CA VAL A 262 -5.59 16.12 13.79
C VAL A 262 -6.89 15.74 14.47
N LYS A 263 -7.07 16.14 15.73
CA LYS A 263 -8.31 15.93 16.49
C LYS A 263 -9.47 16.55 15.71
N GLN A 264 -10.54 15.77 15.51
CA GLN A 264 -11.71 16.11 14.67
C GLN A 264 -11.46 16.20 13.15
N GLY A 265 -10.26 15.90 12.67
CA GLY A 265 -9.98 15.79 11.23
C GLY A 265 -10.54 14.49 10.66
N ALA A 266 -11.18 14.55 9.47
CA ALA A 266 -11.83 13.39 8.88
C ALA A 266 -10.84 12.26 8.55
N VAL A 267 -9.83 12.56 7.73
CA VAL A 267 -8.90 11.53 7.22
C VAL A 267 -8.02 10.97 8.34
N THR A 268 -7.26 11.82 9.03
CA THR A 268 -6.35 11.37 10.09
C THR A 268 -7.11 10.76 11.26
N GLY A 269 -8.26 11.32 11.66
CA GLY A 269 -9.07 10.75 12.73
C GLY A 269 -9.55 9.34 12.41
N SER A 270 -10.01 9.09 11.17
CA SER A 270 -10.39 7.75 10.73
C SER A 270 -9.20 6.78 10.67
N LEU A 271 -8.04 7.20 10.16
CA LEU A 271 -6.82 6.37 10.13
C LEU A 271 -6.36 5.98 11.55
N PHE A 272 -6.34 6.93 12.48
CA PHE A 272 -5.95 6.66 13.87
C PHE A 272 -7.01 5.85 14.63
N ASN A 273 -8.29 5.98 14.31
CA ASN A 273 -9.32 5.10 14.86
C ASN A 273 -9.11 3.64 14.45
N ILE A 274 -8.77 3.40 13.18
CA ILE A 274 -8.37 2.06 12.70
C ILE A 274 -7.15 1.57 13.49
N LEU A 275 -6.12 2.41 13.60
CA LEU A 275 -4.90 2.06 14.32
C LEU A 275 -5.16 1.71 15.80
N ARG A 276 -6.04 2.46 16.47
CA ARG A 276 -6.46 2.17 17.86
C ARG A 276 -7.22 0.86 18.00
N GLN A 277 -8.04 0.50 17.01
CA GLN A 277 -8.76 -0.78 16.99
C GLN A 277 -7.78 -1.96 16.79
N GLU A 278 -6.78 -1.80 15.92
CA GLU A 278 -5.86 -2.88 15.52
C GLU A 278 -4.65 -3.03 16.48
N SER A 279 -4.14 -1.95 17.07
CA SER A 279 -2.92 -1.97 17.89
C SER A 279 -3.07 -2.68 19.24
N ARG A 280 -4.30 -2.79 19.78
CA ARG A 280 -4.59 -3.33 21.13
C ARG A 280 -3.66 -2.77 22.24
N GLY A 281 -3.18 -1.53 22.08
CA GLY A 281 -2.30 -0.86 23.04
C GLY A 281 -0.79 -1.11 22.85
N LYS A 282 -0.37 -1.74 21.76
CA LYS A 282 1.05 -1.92 21.40
C LYS A 282 1.59 -0.69 20.64
N THR A 283 2.74 -0.17 21.08
CA THR A 283 3.46 0.93 20.41
C THR A 283 4.82 0.44 19.91
N ASN A 284 5.36 1.11 18.89
CA ASN A 284 6.66 0.81 18.26
C ASN A 284 6.79 -0.60 17.64
N GLU A 285 5.67 -1.27 17.37
CA GLU A 285 5.63 -2.53 16.63
C GLU A 285 5.03 -2.31 15.23
N VAL A 286 5.51 -3.08 14.25
CA VAL A 286 4.90 -3.14 12.91
C VAL A 286 3.57 -3.87 13.01
N LEU A 287 2.49 -3.14 12.78
CA LEU A 287 1.14 -3.66 12.71
C LEU A 287 0.81 -3.88 11.23
N ASN A 288 0.48 -5.11 10.84
CA ASN A 288 -0.09 -5.35 9.53
C ASN A 288 -1.57 -4.97 9.58
N ILE A 289 -1.95 -3.85 8.96
CA ILE A 289 -3.35 -3.40 8.94
C ILE A 289 -4.06 -4.09 7.79
N LEU A 290 -4.39 -5.36 7.97
CA LEU A 290 -5.19 -6.11 7.00
C LEU A 290 -6.66 -5.69 7.16
N GLY A 291 -7.50 -5.87 6.14
CA GLY A 291 -8.95 -5.80 6.36
C GLY A 291 -9.58 -4.41 6.50
N THR A 292 -8.96 -3.35 5.97
CA THR A 292 -9.55 -1.99 5.98
C THR A 292 -9.74 -1.51 4.53
N ASN A 293 -10.92 -0.97 4.20
CA ASN A 293 -11.24 -0.41 2.86
C ASN A 293 -10.50 0.93 2.58
N VAL A 294 -9.41 1.20 3.31
CA VAL A 294 -8.67 2.46 3.19
C VAL A 294 -8.03 2.50 1.80
N SER A 295 -8.50 3.43 0.98
CA SER A 295 -7.97 3.69 -0.35
C SER A 295 -7.90 5.20 -0.56
N ALA A 296 -6.93 5.60 -1.37
CA ALA A 296 -6.76 6.98 -1.78
C ALA A 296 -6.34 7.02 -3.26
N ASP A 297 -6.92 7.95 -4.00
CA ASP A 297 -6.52 8.26 -5.35
C ASP A 297 -5.30 9.19 -5.32
N ILE A 298 -4.29 8.88 -6.11
CA ILE A 298 -3.09 9.71 -6.23
C ILE A 298 -3.42 10.86 -7.18
N VAL A 299 -3.51 12.08 -6.63
CA VAL A 299 -3.73 13.30 -7.41
C VAL A 299 -2.41 13.74 -8.06
N GLY A 300 -1.31 13.67 -7.32
CA GLY A 300 0.01 14.02 -7.83
C GLY A 300 1.11 14.04 -6.76
N VAL A 301 2.33 14.30 -7.20
CA VAL A 301 3.52 14.51 -6.35
C VAL A 301 3.95 15.96 -6.49
N THR A 302 4.32 16.61 -5.39
CA THR A 302 4.64 18.04 -5.33
C THR A 302 5.81 18.33 -4.39
N GLY A 303 6.34 19.54 -4.48
CA GLY A 303 7.42 20.06 -3.65
C GLY A 303 8.79 19.95 -4.30
N ASP A 304 9.56 21.03 -4.17
CA ASP A 304 10.95 21.13 -4.63
C ASP A 304 11.96 20.90 -3.50
N PHE A 305 11.45 20.64 -2.29
CA PHE A 305 12.27 20.35 -1.11
C PHE A 305 12.81 18.92 -1.18
N ASN A 306 13.87 18.74 -1.96
CA ASN A 306 14.58 17.47 -2.11
C ASN A 306 16.08 17.65 -1.88
N MET A 307 16.80 16.53 -1.81
CA MET A 307 18.23 16.52 -1.53
C MET A 307 19.04 16.30 -2.81
N GLU A 308 20.11 17.10 -2.99
CA GLU A 308 21.03 16.93 -4.11
C GLU A 308 21.81 15.59 -4.07
N THR A 309 22.38 15.21 -5.20
CA THR A 309 23.07 13.92 -5.41
C THR A 309 24.58 13.93 -5.13
N ASN A 310 25.15 15.08 -4.73
CA ASN A 310 26.60 15.29 -4.59
C ASN A 310 27.07 15.23 -3.12
N ASP A 311 28.34 15.58 -2.83
CA ASP A 311 28.85 15.77 -1.47
C ASP A 311 28.05 16.86 -0.76
N LEU A 312 27.56 16.57 0.45
CA LEU A 312 26.60 17.41 1.15
C LEU A 312 27.16 17.92 2.48
N ARG A 313 27.03 19.23 2.68
CA ARG A 313 27.23 19.88 3.97
C ARG A 313 26.03 20.75 4.23
N MET A 314 25.16 20.34 5.15
CA MET A 314 23.86 20.98 5.33
C MET A 314 23.54 21.26 6.80
N LEU A 315 22.88 22.40 7.01
CA LEU A 315 22.19 22.74 8.25
C LEU A 315 20.71 22.47 8.02
N TRP A 316 20.14 21.54 8.77
CA TRP A 316 18.72 21.25 8.75
C TRP A 316 18.06 21.81 10.00
N VAL A 317 16.86 22.34 9.83
CA VAL A 317 16.06 22.90 10.91
C VAL A 317 14.69 22.26 10.85
N ALA A 318 14.28 21.63 11.94
CA ALA A 318 13.00 20.94 12.03
C ALA A 318 12.28 21.28 13.34
N GLY A 319 10.95 21.32 13.28
CA GLY A 319 10.07 21.44 14.44
C GLY A 319 9.08 20.29 14.48
N GLY A 320 9.09 19.49 15.54
CA GLY A 320 8.18 18.34 15.70
C GLY A 320 8.13 17.43 14.47
N ILE A 321 6.93 17.20 13.91
CA ILE A 321 6.73 16.37 12.71
C ILE A 321 7.36 16.95 11.43
N GLY A 322 7.78 18.22 11.44
CA GLY A 322 8.54 18.80 10.34
C GLY A 322 9.89 18.12 10.07
N VAL A 323 10.28 17.13 10.88
CA VAL A 323 11.47 16.30 10.66
C VAL A 323 11.30 15.27 9.53
N ILE A 324 10.05 14.96 9.13
CA ILE A 324 9.73 13.89 8.17
C ILE A 324 10.49 13.97 6.83
N PRO A 325 10.60 15.15 6.16
CA PRO A 325 11.35 15.23 4.91
C PRO A 325 12.81 14.77 5.07
N PHE A 326 13.42 15.11 6.20
CA PHE A 326 14.81 14.76 6.51
C PHE A 326 14.97 13.25 6.76
N MET A 327 13.95 12.57 7.30
CA MET A 327 13.98 11.12 7.45
C MET A 327 14.09 10.42 6.09
N ALA A 328 13.26 10.82 5.12
CA ALA A 328 13.31 10.27 3.76
C ALA A 328 14.65 10.57 3.09
N MET A 329 15.18 11.78 3.27
CA MET A 329 16.51 12.16 2.77
C MET A 329 17.62 11.30 3.40
N LEU A 330 17.61 11.10 4.72
CA LEU A 330 18.59 10.27 5.43
C LEU A 330 18.56 8.82 4.98
N ALA A 331 17.36 8.24 4.84
CA ALA A 331 17.20 6.89 4.34
C ALA A 331 17.76 6.76 2.91
N ALA A 332 17.51 7.74 2.03
CA ALA A 332 18.05 7.75 0.68
C ALA A 332 19.58 7.82 0.63
N ILE A 333 20.22 8.60 1.52
CA ILE A 333 21.69 8.65 1.64
C ILE A 333 22.28 7.25 1.86
N GLY A 334 21.61 6.41 2.64
CA GLY A 334 22.03 5.03 2.90
C GLY A 334 22.00 4.09 1.71
N GLU A 335 21.08 4.34 0.79
CA GLU A 335 20.89 3.51 -0.40
C GLU A 335 21.84 3.89 -1.53
N ARG A 336 22.47 5.07 -1.46
CA ARG A 336 23.41 5.54 -2.48
C ARG A 336 24.68 4.67 -2.46
N LYS A 337 24.91 3.98 -3.59
CA LYS A 337 26.10 3.13 -3.81
C LYS A 337 27.42 3.90 -3.90
N LYS A 338 27.38 5.22 -4.16
CA LYS A 338 28.56 6.07 -4.31
C LYS A 338 29.01 6.57 -2.94
N SER A 339 30.30 6.47 -2.63
CA SER A 339 30.89 7.06 -1.42
C SER A 339 30.80 8.59 -1.48
N ILE A 340 29.70 9.13 -0.96
CA ILE A 340 29.46 10.56 -0.82
C ILE A 340 29.80 10.94 0.62
N ARG A 341 30.51 12.06 0.81
CA ARG A 341 30.70 12.63 2.15
C ARG A 341 29.51 13.49 2.52
N VAL A 342 28.84 13.10 3.59
CA VAL A 342 27.67 13.80 4.11
C VAL A 342 28.01 14.31 5.51
N THR A 343 27.89 15.61 5.71
CA THR A 343 27.93 16.23 7.03
C THR A 343 26.65 17.03 7.25
N VAL A 344 25.81 16.56 8.16
CA VAL A 344 24.54 17.23 8.49
C VAL A 344 24.56 17.63 9.94
N THR A 345 24.16 18.88 10.22
CA THR A 345 23.72 19.26 11.57
C THR A 345 22.22 19.52 11.51
N LEU A 346 21.44 18.74 12.27
CA LEU A 346 19.99 18.89 12.40
C LEU A 346 19.67 19.56 13.74
N ALA A 347 19.17 20.80 13.69
CA ALA A 347 18.56 21.47 14.83
C ALA A 347 17.09 21.05 14.92
N LEU A 348 16.75 20.24 15.92
CA LEU A 348 15.39 19.73 16.14
C LEU A 348 14.77 20.38 17.38
N ALA A 349 13.74 21.19 17.18
CA ALA A 349 12.91 21.71 18.27
C ALA A 349 11.69 20.82 18.46
N THR A 350 11.53 20.18 19.62
CA THR A 350 10.39 19.27 19.84
C THR A 350 10.00 19.17 21.31
N ARG A 351 8.74 18.78 21.55
CA ARG A 351 8.21 18.43 22.88
C ARG A 351 8.30 16.92 23.18
N GLU A 352 8.58 16.10 22.16
CA GLU A 352 8.56 14.64 22.23
C GLU A 352 9.89 14.05 21.70
N PRO A 353 11.04 14.38 22.31
CA PRO A 353 12.35 14.13 21.72
C PRO A 353 12.61 12.65 21.42
N MET A 354 12.22 11.75 22.32
CA MET A 354 12.51 10.32 22.17
C MET A 354 11.76 9.70 20.98
N GLY A 355 10.48 10.00 20.80
CA GLY A 355 9.71 9.46 19.67
C GLY A 355 10.28 9.90 18.32
N PHE A 356 10.78 11.13 18.21
CA PHE A 356 11.42 11.60 16.98
C PHE A 356 12.83 11.03 16.76
N LEU A 357 13.59 10.81 17.83
CA LEU A 357 14.89 10.14 17.73
C LEU A 357 14.72 8.68 17.31
N ASP A 358 13.72 7.98 17.83
CA ASP A 358 13.40 6.60 17.42
C ASP A 358 13.01 6.54 15.93
N LEU A 359 12.21 7.51 15.47
CA LEU A 359 11.85 7.68 14.05
C LEU A 359 13.08 7.93 13.16
N LEU A 360 13.94 8.86 13.56
CA LEU A 360 15.17 9.19 12.84
C LEU A 360 16.12 7.98 12.77
N ASN A 361 16.27 7.27 13.88
CA ASN A 361 17.15 6.09 13.97
C ASN A 361 16.62 4.92 13.13
N ALA A 362 15.31 4.68 13.13
CA ALA A 362 14.70 3.66 12.29
C ALA A 362 14.89 3.95 10.80
N SER A 363 14.98 5.23 10.44
CA SER A 363 15.21 5.68 9.06
C SER A 363 16.69 5.76 8.70
N PHE A 364 17.59 5.69 9.68
CA PHE A 364 19.02 5.86 9.44
C PHE A 364 19.68 4.55 8.95
N PRO A 365 20.56 4.60 7.95
CA PRO A 365 21.20 3.42 7.40
C PRO A 365 22.20 2.84 8.40
N LYS A 366 22.06 1.56 8.74
CA LYS A 366 22.95 0.86 9.70
C LYS A 366 24.43 0.80 9.26
N SER A 367 24.74 1.17 8.02
CA SER A 367 26.08 1.07 7.42
C SER A 367 26.31 2.17 6.38
N SER A 368 26.82 3.32 6.82
CA SER A 368 27.29 4.40 5.93
C SER A 368 28.53 5.06 6.54
N PRO A 369 29.74 4.50 6.34
CA PRO A 369 30.96 4.96 7.01
C PRO A 369 31.38 6.40 6.63
N ASN A 370 30.80 6.99 5.59
CA ASN A 370 31.12 8.33 5.09
C ASN A 370 30.05 9.40 5.42
N ALA A 371 29.04 9.06 6.22
CA ALA A 371 28.02 9.99 6.70
C ALA A 371 28.25 10.34 8.18
N GLN A 372 28.36 11.63 8.47
CA GLN A 372 28.37 12.18 9.82
C GLN A 372 27.13 13.03 10.01
N ILE A 373 26.25 12.62 10.92
CA ILE A 373 25.05 13.37 11.24
C ILE A 373 25.06 13.71 12.72
N LYS A 374 25.03 15.01 12.98
CA LYS A 374 24.85 15.59 14.30
C LYS A 374 23.40 16.03 14.43
N VAL A 375 22.77 15.71 15.55
CA VAL A 375 21.40 16.11 15.88
C VAL A 375 21.44 16.89 17.19
N ASP A 376 21.16 18.18 17.12
CA ASP A 376 21.04 19.05 18.28
C ASP A 376 19.55 19.22 18.61
N VAL A 377 19.11 18.59 19.71
CA VAL A 377 17.71 18.54 20.14
C VAL A 377 17.45 19.61 21.19
N PHE A 378 16.52 20.52 20.91
CA PHE A 378 16.11 21.63 21.77
C PHE A 378 14.73 21.39 22.38
N VAL A 379 14.65 21.42 23.70
CA VAL A 379 13.43 21.11 24.48
C VAL A 379 13.13 22.26 25.44
N SER A 380 11.86 22.69 25.51
CA SER A 380 11.49 23.88 26.28
C SER A 380 11.47 23.67 27.80
N GLU A 381 11.02 22.50 28.29
CA GLU A 381 11.05 22.09 29.72
C GLU A 381 10.99 20.55 29.83
N GLY A 382 11.71 19.96 30.80
CA GLY A 382 11.56 18.54 31.17
C GLY A 382 12.18 17.48 30.24
N GLY A 383 12.91 17.88 29.20
CA GLY A 383 13.64 16.95 28.31
C GLY A 383 15.06 16.64 28.80
N GLY A 384 15.60 15.48 28.43
CA GLY A 384 17.00 15.13 28.70
C GLY A 384 17.26 14.60 30.12
N THR A 385 16.40 13.70 30.60
CA THR A 385 16.72 12.95 31.81
C THR A 385 17.96 12.07 31.58
N ALA A 386 18.66 11.64 32.63
CA ALA A 386 19.81 10.73 32.50
C ALA A 386 19.46 9.42 31.75
N ASN A 387 18.19 9.02 31.75
CA ASN A 387 17.65 7.89 30.97
C ASN A 387 17.50 8.20 29.47
N ASP A 388 17.24 9.45 29.09
CA ASP A 388 17.14 9.85 27.67
C ASP A 388 18.54 9.91 27.03
N LEU A 389 19.52 10.39 27.79
CA LEU A 389 20.94 10.36 27.42
C LEU A 389 21.47 8.93 27.27
N SER A 390 21.14 8.01 28.17
CA SER A 390 21.54 6.60 28.08
C SER A 390 20.86 5.84 26.92
N ARG A 391 19.65 6.23 26.50
CA ARG A 391 19.00 5.71 25.29
C ARG A 391 19.61 6.26 24.00
N SER A 392 20.07 7.50 23.99
CA SER A 392 20.73 8.11 22.82
C SER A 392 22.09 7.48 22.47
N LEU A 393 22.75 6.86 23.45
CA LEU A 393 24.04 6.16 23.28
C LEU A 393 23.97 4.90 22.38
N ASN A 394 22.77 4.42 22.03
CA ASN A 394 22.55 3.24 21.17
C ASN A 394 22.12 3.60 19.72
N LEU A 395 22.20 4.87 19.32
CA LEU A 395 21.81 5.32 17.98
C LEU A 395 23.00 5.19 17.02
N HIS A 396 22.89 4.29 16.05
CA HIS A 396 23.99 3.96 15.15
C HIS A 396 24.35 5.16 14.25
N GLY A 397 25.49 5.81 14.47
CA GLY A 397 26.03 6.84 13.56
C GLY A 397 25.39 8.24 13.69
N LEU A 398 24.52 8.46 14.67
CA LEU A 398 23.95 9.77 15.02
C LEU A 398 24.66 10.34 16.26
N ASP A 399 25.25 11.53 16.14
CA ASP A 399 25.80 12.29 17.26
C ASP A 399 24.71 13.22 17.84
N VAL A 400 24.11 12.85 18.97
CA VAL A 400 22.94 13.54 19.52
C VAL A 400 23.31 14.37 20.75
N ASN A 401 22.96 15.66 20.72
CA ASN A 401 23.10 16.57 21.86
C ASN A 401 21.73 17.10 22.30
N PHE A 402 21.54 17.26 23.61
CA PHE A 402 20.31 17.79 24.19
C PHE A 402 20.53 19.17 24.80
N TYR A 403 19.61 20.08 24.53
CA TYR A 403 19.60 21.46 25.03
C TYR A 403 18.25 21.77 25.65
N ASN A 404 18.24 22.06 26.96
CA ASN A 404 17.03 22.41 27.72
C ASN A 404 16.71 23.89 27.63
N GLN A 405 16.61 24.37 26.39
CA GLN A 405 16.33 25.76 26.06
C GLN A 405 15.75 25.86 24.66
N ARG A 406 15.19 27.03 24.32
CA ARG A 406 14.96 27.37 22.91
C ARG A 406 16.30 27.52 22.19
N ILE A 407 16.29 27.35 20.86
CA ILE A 407 17.47 27.58 20.03
C ILE A 407 17.94 29.02 20.26
N PRO A 408 19.17 29.23 20.79
CA PRO A 408 19.66 30.57 21.07
C PRO A 408 20.13 31.24 19.78
N ASN A 409 20.12 32.59 19.75
CA ASN A 409 20.40 33.35 18.53
C ASN A 409 21.82 33.11 17.98
N ASP A 410 22.79 32.81 18.84
CA ASP A 410 24.19 32.55 18.50
C ASP A 410 24.44 31.13 17.95
N TYR A 411 23.49 30.21 18.14
CA TYR A 411 23.59 28.83 17.63
C TYR A 411 23.84 28.80 16.12
N TRP A 412 23.16 29.67 15.37
CA TRP A 412 23.24 29.69 13.91
C TRP A 412 24.63 30.00 13.40
N SER A 413 25.31 30.97 14.04
CA SER A 413 26.69 31.33 13.70
C SER A 413 27.63 30.15 13.96
N ILE A 414 27.44 29.43 15.08
CA ILE A 414 28.25 28.26 15.43
C ILE A 414 27.99 27.11 14.44
N ALA A 415 26.74 26.80 14.15
CA ALA A 415 26.35 25.74 13.23
C ALA A 415 26.85 26.00 11.80
N MET A 416 26.78 27.25 11.32
CA MET A 416 27.31 27.62 10.01
C MET A 416 28.85 27.50 9.92
N ILE A 417 29.57 27.82 11.00
CA ILE A 417 31.03 27.63 11.09
C ILE A 417 31.39 26.14 10.97
N VAL A 418 30.66 25.27 11.66
CA VAL A 418 30.86 23.81 11.61
C VAL A 418 30.69 23.26 10.19
N ILE A 419 29.73 23.81 9.44
CA ILE A 419 29.38 23.31 8.10
C ILE A 419 30.25 23.96 6.99
N LYS A 420 31.01 25.02 7.30
CA LYS A 420 31.82 25.80 6.33
C LYS A 420 31.00 26.25 5.10
N LEU A 421 29.76 26.68 5.30
CA LEU A 421 28.91 27.21 4.22
C LEU A 421 29.22 28.69 4.00
N SER A 422 29.58 29.03 2.76
CA SER A 422 29.48 30.39 2.23
C SER A 422 28.01 30.61 1.83
N TYR A 423 27.39 31.68 2.31
CA TYR A 423 25.95 31.95 2.28
C TYR A 423 25.29 31.78 0.90
N VAL A 424 24.08 31.19 0.88
CA VAL A 424 22.99 31.54 -0.04
C VAL A 424 21.80 31.89 0.83
N VAL A 425 21.50 33.19 0.91
CA VAL A 425 20.30 33.72 1.55
C VAL A 425 19.18 33.63 0.52
N LEU A 426 18.10 32.90 0.82
CA LEU A 426 16.83 33.09 0.12
C LEU A 426 16.04 34.15 0.89
N GLU A 427 16.20 35.39 0.44
CA GLU A 427 15.26 36.46 0.73
C GLU A 427 13.95 36.17 0.00
N SER A 428 12.85 36.12 0.75
CA SER A 428 11.63 36.80 0.35
C SER A 428 10.99 37.39 1.60
N LEU A 429 11.29 38.68 1.79
CA LEU A 429 10.67 39.61 2.73
C LEU A 429 9.16 39.78 2.46
N GLU A 430 8.43 39.88 3.58
CA GLU A 430 7.35 40.84 3.89
C GLU A 430 6.21 41.07 2.87
N MET A 431 4.99 40.63 3.20
CA MET A 431 4.02 41.33 4.07
C MET A 431 2.91 40.38 4.53
#